data_AF-A0A5A8EFJ0-F1
#
_entry.id   AF-A0A5A8EFJ0-F1
#
_cell.length_a   1.000
_cell.length_b   1.000
_cell.length_c   1.000
_cell.angle_alpha   90.00
_cell.angle_beta   90.00
_cell.angle_gamma   90.00
#
_symmetry.space_group_name_H-M   'P 1'
#
loop_
_entity.id
_entity.type
_entity.pdbx_description
1 polymer ?
#
loop_
_entity_poly.entity_id
_entity_poly.type
_entity_poly.pdbx_seq_one_letter_code
_entity_poly.pdbx_strand_id
1 'polypeptide(L)'
;MTSGFWFREEVTEDMSVTMRLKNITFDAKSEFQRAQIVETAPFGKTLVLDGKSQSAKFDEPVYHESLVHPALLMHPNPKSVYIGGGGEGATAREILRHKTVEKCVMVDIDEVVCNICKEQMPEWGAGAWDDARFEVHFEDAKAYLEKDERKYDVIIMDIADPIEAGPGIVLYTQEFYKFAVTKLNPGGILVTQSGPGSVLNADECFACINQTLRTVFDFVVPYTSDVPSFGSNWAFNMAFNKDSDIGAKLEAAAGASPSAKMLSAMTPAVFDDAIAARGLTGDLKFLDGISAAGIFGVPRPVRDTIEAETRVMTVANPPSSHRRVQTRASTLLDAMRAFQSAAPAASSMAPNGGNYPCLCVFRGVEAERSVRRPARPLDPGSASGSAMRCAGRCRVSPSGRDCGRSDLFERSGPASGGVANCGPHRK
;
A
#
# COMPACT_ATOMS: atom_id res chain seq x y z
N MET A 1 -0.09 -26.26 2.63
CA MET A 1 0.94 -25.22 2.42
C MET A 1 2.30 -25.90 2.48
N THR A 2 3.21 -25.58 1.56
CA THR A 2 4.60 -26.04 1.61
C THR A 2 5.33 -25.41 2.80
N SER A 3 6.34 -26.09 3.35
CA SER A 3 7.19 -25.53 4.40
C SER A 3 7.86 -24.24 3.94
N GLY A 4 7.95 -23.23 4.81
CA GLY A 4 8.58 -21.94 4.53
C GLY A 4 8.01 -20.79 5.36
N PHE A 5 8.72 -19.66 5.35
CA PHE A 5 8.24 -18.40 5.91
C PHE A 5 7.32 -17.69 4.92
N TRP A 6 6.29 -17.03 5.45
CA TRP A 6 5.30 -16.31 4.68
C TRP A 6 5.12 -14.92 5.28
N PHE A 7 5.08 -13.92 4.41
CA PHE A 7 4.64 -12.58 4.75
C PHE A 7 3.12 -12.53 4.56
N ARG A 8 2.37 -12.14 5.59
CA ARG A 8 0.91 -12.05 5.58
C ARG A 8 0.54 -10.59 5.78
N GLU A 9 -0.29 -10.09 4.89
CA GLU A 9 -0.79 -8.73 4.90
C GLU A 9 -2.32 -8.74 4.82
N GLU A 10 -2.97 -7.96 5.68
CA GLU A 10 -4.42 -7.79 5.68
C GLU A 10 -4.82 -6.73 4.66
N VAL A 11 -5.54 -7.13 3.62
CA VAL A 11 -6.08 -6.23 2.59
C VAL A 11 -7.42 -5.64 3.05
N THR A 12 -8.21 -6.42 3.77
CA THR A 12 -9.39 -5.98 4.53
C THR A 12 -9.44 -6.77 5.84
N GLU A 13 -10.31 -6.38 6.79
CA GLU A 13 -10.48 -7.09 8.07
C GLU A 13 -10.66 -8.62 7.92
N ASP A 14 -11.40 -9.04 6.88
CA ASP A 14 -11.73 -10.46 6.64
C ASP A 14 -10.92 -11.08 5.48
N MET A 15 -9.95 -10.37 4.90
CA MET A 15 -9.19 -10.84 3.73
C MET A 15 -7.71 -10.48 3.86
N SER A 16 -6.85 -11.49 3.76
CA SER A 16 -5.40 -11.31 3.74
C SER A 16 -4.76 -11.96 2.52
N VAL A 17 -3.69 -11.33 2.02
CA VAL A 17 -2.81 -11.90 1.02
C VAL A 17 -1.58 -12.47 1.72
N THR A 18 -1.09 -13.62 1.23
CA THR A 18 0.12 -14.25 1.75
C THR A 18 1.11 -14.48 0.64
N MET A 19 2.34 -14.02 0.86
CA MET A 19 3.44 -14.09 -0.08
C MET A 19 4.58 -14.91 0.52
N ARG A 20 5.21 -15.76 -0.28
CA ARG A 20 6.38 -16.51 0.19
C ARG A 20 7.50 -15.52 0.49
N LEU A 21 8.00 -15.55 1.72
CA LEU A 21 9.10 -14.71 2.17
C LEU A 21 10.42 -15.43 1.91
N LYS A 22 11.36 -14.76 1.24
CA LYS A 22 12.73 -15.27 1.04
C LYS A 22 13.66 -14.81 2.14
N ASN A 23 13.66 -13.52 2.46
CA ASN A 23 14.51 -12.91 3.49
C ASN A 23 13.90 -11.61 4.03
N ILE A 24 14.42 -11.14 5.16
CA ILE A 24 14.25 -9.78 5.68
C ILE A 24 15.66 -9.19 5.69
N THR A 25 15.89 -8.15 4.88
CA THR A 25 17.21 -7.52 4.71
C THR A 25 17.42 -6.33 5.63
N PHE A 26 16.33 -5.71 6.08
CA PHE A 26 16.35 -4.57 6.98
C PHE A 26 15.11 -4.59 7.89
N ASP A 27 15.28 -4.17 9.14
CA ASP A 27 14.20 -4.02 10.12
C ASP A 27 14.60 -3.00 11.18
N ALA A 28 13.92 -1.86 11.19
CA ALA A 28 14.10 -0.83 12.21
C ALA A 28 12.77 -0.19 12.59
N LYS A 29 12.78 0.54 13.71
CA LYS A 29 11.66 1.35 14.16
C LYS A 29 12.11 2.80 14.25
N SER A 30 11.44 3.68 13.49
CA SER A 30 11.58 5.14 13.59
C SER A 30 10.68 5.69 14.71
N GLU A 31 10.64 7.01 14.86
CA GLU A 31 9.66 7.67 15.72
C GLU A 31 8.21 7.44 15.25
N PHE A 32 8.03 7.24 13.94
CA PHE A 32 6.72 7.21 13.29
C PHE A 32 6.19 5.78 13.10
N GLN A 33 7.05 4.86 12.67
CA GLN A 33 6.62 3.53 12.20
C GLN A 33 7.77 2.51 12.24
N ARG A 34 7.42 1.23 12.10
CA ARG A 34 8.39 0.17 11.83
C ARG A 34 8.62 0.06 10.32
N ALA A 35 9.87 0.16 9.89
CA ALA A 35 10.28 0.02 8.51
C ALA A 35 11.06 -1.28 8.30
N GLN A 36 10.63 -2.08 7.32
CA GLN A 36 11.28 -3.33 6.94
C GLN A 36 11.51 -3.36 5.43
N ILE A 37 12.63 -3.95 5.02
CA ILE A 37 12.85 -4.33 3.62
C ILE A 37 12.89 -5.85 3.57
N VAL A 38 11.89 -6.41 2.91
CA VAL A 38 11.74 -7.85 2.75
C VAL A 38 11.96 -8.23 1.29
N GLU A 39 12.32 -9.49 1.04
CA GLU A 39 12.26 -10.04 -0.32
C GLU A 39 11.13 -11.06 -0.40
N THR A 40 10.07 -10.71 -1.11
CA THR A 40 8.98 -11.61 -1.43
C THR A 40 9.32 -12.40 -2.71
N ALA A 41 8.89 -13.66 -2.78
CA ALA A 41 9.09 -14.46 -3.98
C ALA A 41 8.39 -13.88 -5.23
N PRO A 42 7.13 -13.41 -5.19
CA PRO A 42 6.45 -12.90 -6.37
C PRO A 42 6.90 -11.49 -6.79
N PHE A 43 7.25 -10.59 -5.85
CA PHE A 43 7.47 -9.17 -6.17
C PHE A 43 8.89 -8.67 -5.89
N GLY A 44 9.78 -9.55 -5.41
CA GLY A 44 11.17 -9.21 -5.14
C GLY A 44 11.30 -8.36 -3.88
N LYS A 45 12.22 -7.40 -3.91
CA LYS A 45 12.45 -6.46 -2.80
C LYS A 45 11.20 -5.62 -2.58
N THR A 46 10.75 -5.49 -1.34
CA THR A 46 9.51 -4.82 -0.95
C THR A 46 9.75 -3.99 0.31
N LEU A 47 9.38 -2.70 0.25
CA LEU A 47 9.29 -1.86 1.45
C LEU A 47 7.99 -2.21 2.19
N VAL A 48 8.12 -2.45 3.48
CA VAL A 48 6.99 -2.72 4.37
C VAL A 48 7.05 -1.74 5.53
N LEU A 49 5.99 -0.95 5.71
CA LEU A 49 5.83 -0.02 6.82
C LEU A 49 4.66 -0.48 7.70
N ASP A 50 4.89 -0.65 9.01
CA ASP A 50 3.93 -1.16 9.98
C ASP A 50 3.19 -2.44 9.54
N GLY A 51 3.90 -3.31 8.80
CA GLY A 51 3.37 -4.59 8.32
C GLY A 51 2.57 -4.51 7.03
N LYS A 52 2.46 -3.33 6.40
CA LYS A 52 1.82 -3.13 5.09
C LYS A 52 2.84 -2.87 3.99
N SER A 53 2.69 -3.54 2.85
CA SER A 53 3.53 -3.30 1.68
C SER A 53 3.29 -1.88 1.18
N GLN A 54 4.36 -1.10 1.04
CA GLN A 54 4.30 0.24 0.46
C GLN A 54 4.71 0.23 -1.01
N SER A 55 5.63 -0.66 -1.39
CA SER A 55 6.17 -0.67 -2.74
C SER A 55 7.01 -1.91 -2.99
N ALA A 56 6.90 -2.51 -4.17
CA ALA A 56 7.62 -3.72 -4.52
C ALA A 56 8.29 -3.62 -5.90
N LYS A 57 9.47 -4.22 -6.02
CA LYS A 57 10.39 -4.01 -7.14
C LYS A 57 9.77 -4.18 -8.53
N PHE A 58 8.87 -5.16 -8.67
CA PHE A 58 8.36 -5.57 -9.98
C PHE A 58 7.13 -4.79 -10.44
N ASP A 59 6.41 -4.12 -9.54
CA ASP A 59 5.20 -3.39 -9.88
C ASP A 59 5.16 -1.95 -9.36
N GLU A 60 6.18 -1.48 -8.63
CA GLU A 60 6.31 -0.06 -8.28
C GLU A 60 6.23 0.88 -9.50
N PRO A 61 6.72 0.52 -10.72
CA PRO A 61 6.53 1.41 -11.88
C PRO A 61 5.05 1.60 -12.23
N VAL A 62 4.19 0.61 -11.97
CA VAL A 62 2.75 0.75 -12.20
C VAL A 62 2.17 1.83 -11.29
N TYR A 63 2.51 1.80 -10.01
CA TYR A 63 2.05 2.79 -9.04
C TYR A 63 2.61 4.19 -9.35
N HIS A 64 3.94 4.32 -9.47
CA HIS A 64 4.58 5.62 -9.62
C HIS A 64 4.28 6.27 -10.97
N GLU A 65 4.24 5.50 -12.05
CA GLU A 65 3.86 6.05 -13.35
C GLU A 65 2.41 6.57 -13.33
N SER A 66 1.50 5.84 -12.69
CA SER A 66 0.08 6.22 -12.57
C SER A 66 -0.14 7.41 -11.64
N LEU A 67 0.65 7.54 -10.57
CA LEU A 67 0.58 8.69 -9.67
C LEU A 67 1.10 9.96 -10.34
N VAL A 68 2.21 9.86 -11.09
CA VAL A 68 2.97 11.03 -11.56
C VAL A 68 2.56 11.50 -12.95
N HIS A 69 2.63 10.62 -13.96
CA HIS A 69 2.58 11.09 -15.35
C HIS A 69 1.25 11.68 -15.77
N PRO A 70 0.07 11.17 -15.36
CA PRO A 70 -1.20 11.79 -15.74
C PRO A 70 -1.26 13.29 -15.41
N ALA A 71 -0.86 13.68 -14.19
CA ALA A 71 -0.86 15.08 -13.77
C ALA A 71 0.15 15.93 -14.57
N LEU A 72 1.39 15.45 -14.72
CA LEU A 72 2.45 16.22 -15.39
C LEU A 72 2.23 16.31 -16.92
N LEU A 73 1.64 15.30 -17.54
CA LEU A 73 1.33 15.29 -18.97
C LEU A 73 0.17 16.22 -19.32
N MET A 74 -0.78 16.40 -18.39
CA MET A 74 -1.95 17.27 -18.59
C MET A 74 -1.67 18.73 -18.24
N HIS A 75 -0.65 19.00 -17.41
CA HIS A 75 -0.14 20.34 -17.26
C HIS A 75 0.64 20.74 -18.53
N PRO A 76 0.42 21.91 -19.15
CA PRO A 76 1.05 22.27 -20.42
C PRO A 76 2.58 22.43 -20.29
N ASN A 77 3.07 22.90 -19.14
CA ASN A 77 4.52 23.06 -18.91
C ASN A 77 4.88 23.06 -17.41
N PRO A 78 4.84 21.91 -16.71
CA PRO A 78 5.13 21.86 -15.28
C PRO A 78 6.62 22.08 -15.04
N LYS A 79 6.94 23.06 -14.20
CA LYS A 79 8.29 23.47 -13.81
C LYS A 79 8.59 23.22 -12.34
N SER A 80 7.58 23.41 -11.49
CA SER A 80 7.69 23.30 -10.04
C SER A 80 6.74 22.23 -9.52
N VAL A 81 7.29 21.22 -8.86
CA VAL A 81 6.51 20.09 -8.30
C VAL A 81 6.81 19.92 -6.83
N TYR A 82 5.76 19.76 -6.03
CA TYR A 82 5.82 19.43 -4.62
C TYR A 82 5.34 17.99 -4.40
N ILE A 83 6.07 17.22 -3.59
CA ILE A 83 5.66 15.90 -3.10
C ILE A 83 5.51 15.99 -1.58
N GLY A 84 4.32 15.68 -1.07
CA GLY A 84 4.14 15.30 0.33
C GLY A 84 4.26 13.78 0.46
N GLY A 85 5.21 13.30 1.27
CA GLY A 85 5.57 11.89 1.37
C GLY A 85 6.58 11.47 0.30
N GLY A 86 6.45 10.24 -0.20
CA GLY A 86 7.29 9.71 -1.28
C GLY A 86 8.73 9.36 -0.89
N GLY A 87 9.01 9.12 0.40
CA GLY A 87 10.35 8.84 0.95
C GLY A 87 11.16 7.71 0.29
N GLU A 88 10.54 6.89 -0.55
CA GLU A 88 11.23 5.90 -1.39
C GLU A 88 12.08 6.52 -2.52
N GLY A 89 11.72 7.73 -2.95
CA GLY A 89 12.35 8.45 -4.06
C GLY A 89 11.85 8.07 -5.45
N ALA A 90 10.99 7.08 -5.60
CA ALA A 90 10.47 6.66 -6.92
C ALA A 90 9.46 7.65 -7.52
N THR A 91 8.64 8.32 -6.70
CA THR A 91 7.82 9.46 -7.13
C THR A 91 8.69 10.58 -7.71
N ALA A 92 9.78 10.93 -7.02
CA ALA A 92 10.75 11.91 -7.51
C ALA A 92 11.45 11.46 -8.80
N ARG A 93 11.83 10.18 -8.89
CA ARG A 93 12.40 9.58 -10.11
C ARG A 93 11.50 9.84 -11.32
N GLU A 94 10.21 9.54 -11.23
CA GLU A 94 9.29 9.73 -12.38
C GLU A 94 9.08 11.20 -12.72
N ILE A 95 9.01 12.09 -11.73
CA ILE A 95 8.89 13.55 -11.95
C ILE A 95 10.09 14.09 -12.71
N LEU A 96 11.30 13.71 -12.28
CA LEU A 96 12.55 14.24 -12.81
C LEU A 96 12.83 13.80 -14.26
N ARG A 97 12.13 12.79 -14.77
CA ARG A 97 12.18 12.42 -16.19
C ARG A 97 11.56 13.47 -17.10
N HIS A 98 10.64 14.29 -16.58
CA HIS A 98 10.10 15.44 -17.30
C HIS A 98 11.14 16.57 -17.34
N LYS A 99 11.72 16.80 -18.52
CA LYS A 99 12.77 17.83 -18.72
C LYS A 99 12.29 19.26 -18.50
N THR A 100 10.98 19.49 -18.45
CA THR A 100 10.41 20.80 -18.14
C THR A 100 10.42 21.11 -16.64
N VAL A 101 10.54 20.09 -15.79
CA VAL A 101 10.65 20.28 -14.34
C VAL A 101 12.01 20.91 -14.04
N GLU A 102 11.97 22.07 -13.40
CA GLU A 102 13.11 22.87 -12.94
C GLU A 102 13.37 22.66 -11.45
N LYS A 103 12.33 22.33 -10.66
CA LYS A 103 12.41 22.07 -9.23
C LYS A 103 11.40 21.00 -8.80
N CYS A 104 11.88 20.01 -8.07
CA CYS A 104 11.08 19.00 -7.38
C CYS A 104 11.41 19.05 -5.89
N VAL A 105 10.44 19.40 -5.05
CA VAL A 105 10.58 19.43 -3.59
C VAL A 105 9.84 18.22 -3.01
N MET A 106 10.53 17.37 -2.28
CA MET A 106 9.92 16.28 -1.51
C MET A 106 10.02 16.56 -0.03
N VAL A 107 8.91 16.39 0.67
CA VAL A 107 8.83 16.55 2.12
C VAL A 107 8.22 15.29 2.70
N ASP A 108 9.04 14.54 3.42
CA ASP A 108 8.63 13.33 4.12
C ASP A 108 8.94 13.50 5.61
N ILE A 109 8.09 12.98 6.48
CA ILE A 109 8.28 13.14 7.93
C ILE A 109 9.34 12.19 8.48
N ASP A 110 9.57 11.05 7.80
CA ASP A 110 10.40 9.96 8.30
C ASP A 110 11.77 9.91 7.60
N GLU A 111 12.73 10.68 8.15
CA GLU A 111 14.12 10.69 7.68
C GLU A 111 14.74 9.28 7.67
N VAL A 112 14.38 8.44 8.64
CA VAL A 112 14.91 7.08 8.74
C VAL A 112 14.48 6.27 7.52
N VAL A 113 13.20 6.28 7.17
CA VAL A 113 12.68 5.61 5.97
C VAL A 113 13.36 6.12 4.70
N CYS A 114 13.52 7.44 4.56
CA CYS A 114 14.18 8.03 3.39
C CYS A 114 15.62 7.55 3.22
N ASN A 115 16.41 7.60 4.30
CA ASN A 115 17.81 7.18 4.29
C ASN A 115 17.94 5.68 4.00
N ILE A 116 17.08 4.85 4.60
CA ILE A 116 17.05 3.41 4.34
C ILE A 116 16.71 3.13 2.87
N CYS A 117 15.71 3.82 2.30
CA CYS A 117 15.35 3.63 0.90
C CYS A 117 16.50 4.05 -0.03
N LYS A 118 17.15 5.19 0.26
CA LYS A 118 18.32 5.65 -0.49
C LYS A 118 19.46 4.63 -0.46
N GLU A 119 19.73 4.01 0.68
CA GLU A 119 20.85 3.06 0.84
C GLU A 119 20.54 1.64 0.34
N GLN A 120 19.36 1.12 0.68
CA GLN A 120 19.00 -0.29 0.50
C GLN A 120 18.10 -0.53 -0.72
N MET A 121 17.45 0.52 -1.23
CA MET A 121 16.55 0.51 -2.38
C MET A 121 16.96 1.56 -3.43
N PRO A 122 18.25 1.69 -3.81
CA PRO A 122 18.71 2.76 -4.69
C PRO A 122 18.03 2.70 -6.08
N GLU A 123 17.50 1.54 -6.48
CA GLU A 123 16.75 1.40 -7.74
C GLU A 123 15.38 2.10 -7.75
N TRP A 124 14.83 2.48 -6.60
CA TRP A 124 13.60 3.30 -6.52
C TRP A 124 13.89 4.75 -6.90
N GLY A 125 14.87 5.38 -6.24
CA GLY A 125 15.27 6.75 -6.58
C GLY A 125 16.00 6.86 -7.93
N ALA A 126 16.76 5.84 -8.33
CA ALA A 126 17.46 5.72 -9.62
C ALA A 126 18.09 7.04 -10.14
N GLY A 127 18.91 7.69 -9.31
CA GLY A 127 19.60 8.95 -9.65
C GLY A 127 18.84 10.22 -9.24
N ALA A 128 17.57 10.14 -8.84
CA ALA A 128 16.80 11.28 -8.33
C ALA A 128 17.49 11.94 -7.13
N TRP A 129 18.02 11.15 -6.21
CA TRP A 129 18.71 11.63 -4.99
C TRP A 129 19.92 12.53 -5.25
N ASP A 130 20.50 12.46 -6.46
CA ASP A 130 21.66 13.24 -6.87
C ASP A 130 21.32 14.30 -7.93
N ASP A 131 20.05 14.41 -8.34
CA ASP A 131 19.60 15.40 -9.31
C ASP A 131 19.56 16.79 -8.66
N ALA A 132 20.24 17.78 -9.27
CA ALA A 132 20.32 19.14 -8.73
C ALA A 132 18.96 19.86 -8.65
N ARG A 133 17.93 19.36 -9.35
CA ARG A 133 16.57 19.88 -9.29
C ARG A 133 15.80 19.32 -8.09
N PHE A 134 16.30 18.27 -7.45
CA PHE A 134 15.64 17.60 -6.34
C PHE A 134 16.07 18.17 -4.99
N GLU A 135 15.07 18.52 -4.17
CA GLU A 135 15.23 19.12 -2.85
C GLU A 135 14.43 18.29 -1.85
N VAL A 136 15.07 17.82 -0.78
CA VAL A 136 14.47 16.91 0.20
C VAL A 136 14.45 17.57 1.58
N HIS A 137 13.31 17.51 2.26
CA HIS A 137 13.15 17.98 3.63
C HIS A 137 12.51 16.90 4.51
N PHE A 138 12.99 16.79 5.74
CA PHE A 138 12.51 15.82 6.72
C PHE A 138 11.62 16.49 7.76
N GLU A 139 10.38 16.80 7.39
CA GLU A 139 9.44 17.60 8.20
C GLU A 139 7.98 17.18 7.90
N ASP A 140 7.04 17.70 8.69
CA ASP A 140 5.62 17.56 8.36
C ASP A 140 5.29 18.31 7.04
N ALA A 141 4.68 17.58 6.09
CA ALA A 141 4.38 18.09 4.76
C ALA A 141 3.50 19.35 4.78
N LYS A 142 2.48 19.41 5.66
CA LYS A 142 1.61 20.59 5.75
C LYS A 142 2.36 21.77 6.35
N ALA A 143 3.09 21.56 7.45
CA ALA A 143 3.86 22.60 8.13
C ALA A 143 4.95 23.19 7.21
N TYR A 144 5.63 22.34 6.43
CA TYR A 144 6.57 22.81 5.42
C TYR A 144 5.87 23.65 4.35
N LEU A 145 4.75 23.15 3.81
CA LEU A 145 4.04 23.84 2.75
C LEU A 145 3.47 25.19 3.24
N GLU A 146 3.13 25.32 4.52
CA GLU A 146 2.71 26.58 5.16
C GLU A 146 3.83 27.63 5.16
N LYS A 147 5.05 27.24 5.58
CA LYS A 147 6.21 28.16 5.63
C LYS A 147 6.80 28.48 4.25
N ASP A 148 6.62 27.60 3.26
CA ASP A 148 7.19 27.80 1.94
C ASP A 148 6.41 28.87 1.17
N GLU A 149 7.09 29.94 0.75
CA GLU A 149 6.47 31.03 -0.02
C GLU A 149 6.24 30.63 -1.49
N ARG A 150 6.87 29.55 -1.95
CA ARG A 150 6.71 29.06 -3.32
C ARG A 150 5.31 28.50 -3.58
N LYS A 151 4.94 28.56 -4.85
CA LYS A 151 3.78 27.88 -5.42
C LYS A 151 4.24 26.86 -6.45
N TYR A 152 3.40 25.87 -6.69
CA TYR A 152 3.74 24.70 -7.47
C TYR A 152 2.77 24.53 -8.64
N ASP A 153 3.29 24.09 -9.79
CA ASP A 153 2.48 23.72 -10.94
C ASP A 153 1.76 22.39 -10.70
N VAL A 154 2.42 21.48 -9.98
CA VAL A 154 1.83 20.21 -9.56
C VAL A 154 2.13 19.94 -8.08
N ILE A 155 1.10 19.54 -7.34
CA ILE A 155 1.20 19.01 -5.97
C ILE A 155 0.84 17.52 -6.02
N ILE A 156 1.75 16.67 -5.57
CA ILE A 156 1.58 15.21 -5.48
C ILE A 156 1.55 14.82 -4.00
N MET A 157 0.48 14.15 -3.58
CA MET A 157 0.38 13.60 -2.24
C MET A 157 0.57 12.08 -2.32
N ASP A 158 1.76 11.64 -1.93
CA ASP A 158 2.19 10.24 -1.90
C ASP A 158 2.38 9.80 -0.44
N ILE A 159 1.25 9.83 0.28
CA ILE A 159 1.17 9.61 1.72
C ILE A 159 0.33 8.37 1.99
N ALA A 160 0.61 7.66 3.09
CA ALA A 160 -0.16 6.49 3.49
C ALA A 160 -1.65 6.82 3.66
N ASP A 161 -2.49 5.79 3.50
CA ASP A 161 -3.95 5.91 3.62
C ASP A 161 -4.38 6.62 4.91
N PRO A 162 -5.47 7.40 4.88
CA PRO A 162 -5.99 8.07 6.06
C PRO A 162 -6.60 7.05 7.02
N ILE A 163 -5.76 6.49 7.90
CA ILE A 163 -6.19 5.65 9.02
C ILE A 163 -6.53 6.57 10.21
N GLU A 164 -7.60 6.24 10.94
CA GLU A 164 -8.01 6.96 12.15
C GLU A 164 -6.82 7.06 13.13
N ALA A 165 -6.50 8.28 13.56
CA ALA A 165 -5.35 8.63 14.41
C ALA A 165 -3.93 8.55 13.78
N GLY A 166 -3.80 8.38 12.46
CA GLY A 166 -2.51 8.50 11.77
C GLY A 166 -2.08 9.97 11.53
N PRO A 167 -0.77 10.27 11.45
CA PRO A 167 -0.26 11.63 11.26
C PRO A 167 -0.70 12.24 9.91
N GLY A 168 -0.90 11.43 8.88
CA GLY A 168 -1.30 11.87 7.53
C GLY A 168 -2.77 12.27 7.38
N ILE A 169 -3.61 12.06 8.39
CA ILE A 169 -5.08 12.24 8.27
C ILE A 169 -5.48 13.67 7.90
N VAL A 170 -4.74 14.66 8.41
CA VAL A 170 -5.00 16.09 8.17
C VAL A 170 -4.80 16.45 6.70
N LEU A 171 -3.89 15.75 5.99
CA LEU A 171 -3.54 15.98 4.59
C LEU A 171 -4.64 15.52 3.61
N TYR A 172 -5.70 14.88 4.10
CA TYR A 172 -6.87 14.50 3.30
C TYR A 172 -8.13 15.32 3.62
N THR A 173 -8.03 16.33 4.47
CA THR A 173 -9.17 17.14 4.88
C THR A 173 -9.53 18.22 3.86
N GLN A 174 -10.79 18.65 3.86
CA GLN A 174 -11.26 19.78 3.06
C GLN A 174 -10.44 21.05 3.37
N GLU A 175 -10.11 21.28 4.64
CA GLU A 175 -9.30 22.43 5.07
C GLU A 175 -7.90 22.39 4.46
N PHE A 176 -7.25 21.22 4.45
CA PHE A 176 -5.96 21.06 3.77
C PHE A 176 -6.09 21.29 2.27
N TYR A 177 -7.10 20.73 1.60
CA TYR A 177 -7.25 20.94 0.16
C TYR A 177 -7.54 22.40 -0.21
N LYS A 178 -8.37 23.10 0.58
CA LYS A 178 -8.58 24.55 0.42
C LYS A 178 -7.27 25.32 0.56
N PHE A 179 -6.43 24.93 1.51
CA PHE A 179 -5.10 25.50 1.67
C PHE A 179 -4.17 25.15 0.48
N ALA A 180 -4.15 23.89 0.03
CA ALA A 180 -3.31 23.43 -1.08
C ALA A 180 -3.61 24.19 -2.39
N VAL A 181 -4.87 24.56 -2.64
CA VAL A 181 -5.24 25.43 -3.77
C VAL A 181 -4.47 26.75 -3.74
N THR A 182 -4.24 27.34 -2.57
CA THR A 182 -3.49 28.60 -2.45
C THR A 182 -2.01 28.46 -2.81
N LYS A 183 -1.50 27.23 -2.77
CA LYS A 183 -0.11 26.84 -3.07
C LYS A 183 0.06 26.32 -4.49
N LEU A 184 -1.02 26.21 -5.27
CA LEU A 184 -0.96 25.95 -6.71
C LEU A 184 -0.73 27.25 -7.48
N ASN A 185 0.10 27.18 -8.52
CA ASN A 185 0.15 28.18 -9.57
C ASN A 185 -1.17 28.20 -10.37
N PRO A 186 -1.49 29.29 -11.09
CA PRO A 186 -2.65 29.30 -11.99
C PRO A 186 -2.59 28.13 -12.98
N GLY A 187 -3.69 27.40 -13.11
CA GLY A 187 -3.75 26.17 -13.91
C GLY A 187 -3.07 24.94 -13.30
N GLY A 188 -2.63 25.02 -12.04
CA GLY A 188 -1.98 23.93 -11.34
C GLY A 188 -2.89 22.74 -11.05
N ILE A 189 -2.26 21.58 -10.84
CA ILE A 189 -2.93 20.29 -10.67
C ILE A 189 -2.53 19.68 -9.32
N LEU A 190 -3.49 19.15 -8.58
CA LEU A 190 -3.23 18.30 -7.42
C LEU A 190 -3.54 16.85 -7.79
N VAL A 191 -2.69 15.92 -7.38
CA VAL A 191 -2.96 14.48 -7.46
C VAL A 191 -2.61 13.81 -6.15
N THR A 192 -3.43 12.84 -5.73
CA THR A 192 -3.22 12.09 -4.50
C THR A 192 -3.53 10.62 -4.70
N GLN A 193 -2.69 9.76 -4.12
CA GLN A 193 -3.03 8.37 -3.90
C GLN A 193 -4.28 8.32 -2.99
N SER A 194 -5.24 7.45 -3.32
CA SER A 194 -6.57 7.44 -2.68
C SER A 194 -6.94 6.07 -2.12
N GLY A 195 -5.94 5.24 -1.81
CA GLY A 195 -6.08 3.90 -1.24
C GLY A 195 -6.75 2.89 -2.18
N PRO A 196 -7.41 1.86 -1.64
CA PRO A 196 -8.00 0.80 -2.45
C PRO A 196 -9.13 1.29 -3.38
N GLY A 197 -9.03 0.93 -4.67
CA GLY A 197 -9.98 1.28 -5.72
C GLY A 197 -10.81 0.11 -6.25
N SER A 198 -10.77 -1.05 -5.60
CA SER A 198 -11.49 -2.23 -6.07
C SER A 198 -12.99 -2.13 -5.76
N VAL A 199 -13.79 -2.94 -6.44
CA VAL A 199 -15.23 -3.09 -6.14
C VAL A 199 -15.47 -3.49 -4.67
N LEU A 200 -14.51 -4.15 -4.03
CA LEU A 200 -14.62 -4.62 -2.66
C LEU A 200 -14.45 -3.51 -1.62
N ASN A 201 -13.69 -2.45 -1.88
CA ASN A 201 -13.23 -1.52 -0.85
C ASN A 201 -13.06 -0.06 -1.32
N ALA A 202 -13.56 0.30 -2.50
CA ALA A 202 -13.60 1.69 -2.96
C ALA A 202 -14.37 2.65 -2.03
N ASP A 203 -15.24 2.12 -1.16
CA ASP A 203 -15.98 2.88 -0.15
C ASP A 203 -15.17 3.14 1.13
N GLU A 204 -13.96 2.59 1.29
CA GLU A 204 -13.14 2.80 2.48
C GLU A 204 -12.58 4.24 2.51
N CYS A 205 -11.73 4.59 1.54
CA CYS A 205 -11.17 5.94 1.43
C CYS A 205 -11.32 6.57 0.04
N PHE A 206 -11.27 5.80 -1.06
CA PHE A 206 -11.26 6.35 -2.42
C PHE A 206 -12.44 7.28 -2.71
N ALA A 207 -13.67 6.81 -2.46
CA ALA A 207 -14.87 7.62 -2.68
C ALA A 207 -14.92 8.87 -1.78
N CYS A 208 -14.51 8.73 -0.51
CA CYS A 208 -14.53 9.82 0.47
C CYS A 208 -13.50 10.92 0.13
N ILE A 209 -12.30 10.51 -0.30
CA ILE A 209 -11.24 11.42 -0.77
C ILE A 209 -11.73 12.16 -2.02
N ASN A 210 -12.31 11.44 -3.00
CA ASN A 210 -12.89 12.04 -4.19
C ASN A 210 -13.95 13.09 -3.84
N GLN A 211 -14.91 12.72 -2.99
CA GLN A 211 -15.98 13.62 -2.57
C GLN A 211 -15.45 14.84 -1.81
N THR A 212 -14.42 14.67 -0.98
CA THR A 212 -13.78 15.79 -0.28
C THR A 212 -13.10 16.75 -1.25
N LEU A 213 -12.37 16.24 -2.26
CA LEU A 213 -11.77 17.07 -3.32
C LEU A 213 -12.84 17.82 -4.13
N ARG A 214 -13.99 17.21 -4.41
CA ARG A 214 -15.12 17.83 -5.15
C ARG A 214 -15.72 19.03 -4.43
N THR A 215 -15.48 19.19 -3.13
CA THR A 215 -15.90 20.37 -2.38
C THR A 215 -14.99 21.59 -2.55
N VAL A 216 -13.84 21.42 -3.22
CA VAL A 216 -12.77 22.42 -3.33
C VAL A 216 -12.41 22.72 -4.79
N PHE A 217 -12.38 21.71 -5.66
CA PHE A 217 -11.96 21.85 -7.06
C PHE A 217 -13.16 21.75 -8.02
N ASP A 218 -13.08 22.46 -9.15
CA ASP A 218 -14.12 22.37 -10.20
C ASP A 218 -14.18 20.96 -10.83
N PHE A 219 -13.02 20.33 -11.03
CA PHE A 219 -12.89 18.99 -11.59
C PHE A 219 -12.11 18.06 -10.67
N VAL A 220 -12.65 16.85 -10.50
CA VAL A 220 -11.95 15.72 -9.85
C VAL A 220 -12.13 14.49 -10.72
N VAL A 221 -11.01 13.95 -11.22
CA VAL A 221 -10.99 12.77 -12.09
C VAL A 221 -10.46 11.58 -11.29
N PRO A 222 -11.34 10.60 -10.96
CA PRO A 222 -10.92 9.35 -10.37
C PRO A 222 -10.33 8.41 -11.44
N TYR A 223 -9.27 7.69 -11.08
CA TYR A 223 -8.70 6.63 -11.91
C TYR A 223 -8.06 5.54 -11.04
N THR A 224 -7.83 4.38 -11.62
CA THR A 224 -7.40 3.18 -10.88
C THR A 224 -6.36 2.39 -11.65
N SER A 225 -5.42 1.75 -10.95
CA SER A 225 -4.38 0.92 -11.55
C SER A 225 -4.19 -0.36 -10.75
N ASP A 226 -4.06 -1.49 -11.44
CA ASP A 226 -3.83 -2.77 -10.78
C ASP A 226 -2.39 -2.85 -10.29
N VAL A 227 -2.20 -2.77 -8.96
CA VAL A 227 -0.89 -2.90 -8.28
C VAL A 227 -0.89 -4.25 -7.54
N PRO A 228 -0.43 -5.34 -8.17
CA PRO A 228 -0.69 -6.68 -7.67
C PRO A 228 -0.11 -6.95 -6.27
N SER A 229 1.01 -6.32 -5.90
CA SER A 229 1.63 -6.46 -4.58
C SER A 229 0.77 -5.92 -3.44
N PHE A 230 -0.15 -4.99 -3.72
CA PHE A 230 -1.09 -4.46 -2.72
C PHE A 230 -2.32 -5.37 -2.52
N GLY A 231 -2.48 -6.41 -3.35
CA GLY A 231 -3.61 -7.34 -3.24
C GLY A 231 -4.98 -6.72 -3.56
N SER A 232 -4.99 -5.52 -4.14
CA SER A 232 -6.18 -4.78 -4.55
C SER A 232 -5.82 -3.83 -5.68
N ASN A 233 -6.81 -3.48 -6.51
CA ASN A 233 -6.67 -2.33 -7.41
C ASN A 233 -6.47 -1.07 -6.57
N TRP A 234 -5.56 -0.19 -6.98
CA TRP A 234 -5.21 1.05 -6.27
C TRP A 234 -5.80 2.27 -6.97
N ALA A 235 -6.21 3.26 -6.19
CA ALA A 235 -6.93 4.41 -6.68
C ALA A 235 -6.14 5.70 -6.56
N PHE A 236 -6.45 6.62 -7.45
CA PHE A 236 -5.90 7.96 -7.48
C PHE A 236 -7.01 8.96 -7.79
N ASN A 237 -6.88 10.16 -7.25
CA ASN A 237 -7.70 11.30 -7.61
C ASN A 237 -6.83 12.44 -8.08
N MET A 238 -7.13 12.96 -9.26
CA MET A 238 -6.51 14.17 -9.79
C MET A 238 -7.55 15.29 -9.81
N ALA A 239 -7.17 16.46 -9.29
CA ALA A 239 -8.06 17.59 -9.09
C ALA A 239 -7.45 18.88 -9.64
N PHE A 240 -8.27 19.68 -10.31
CA PHE A 240 -7.87 20.93 -10.95
C PHE A 240 -9.10 21.81 -11.21
N ASN A 241 -8.85 23.09 -11.47
CA ASN A 241 -9.90 24.07 -11.72
C ASN A 241 -10.10 24.31 -13.21
N LYS A 242 -11.25 24.88 -13.59
CA LYS A 242 -11.64 25.10 -15.00
C LYS A 242 -10.74 26.08 -15.76
N ASP A 243 -9.94 26.87 -15.04
CA ASP A 243 -8.96 27.80 -15.59
C ASP A 243 -7.64 27.13 -16.01
N SER A 244 -7.44 25.85 -15.65
CA SER A 244 -6.37 25.03 -16.21
C SER A 244 -6.65 24.63 -17.67
N ASP A 245 -5.59 24.34 -18.44
CA ASP A 245 -5.72 23.88 -19.83
C ASP A 245 -6.58 22.59 -19.94
N ILE A 246 -6.33 21.64 -19.03
CA ILE A 246 -7.12 20.41 -18.95
C ILE A 246 -8.55 20.66 -18.45
N GLY A 247 -8.75 21.61 -17.52
CA GLY A 247 -10.08 22.03 -17.08
C GLY A 247 -10.92 22.59 -18.23
N ALA A 248 -10.34 23.47 -19.05
CA ALA A 248 -11.00 24.00 -20.24
C ALA A 248 -11.34 22.90 -21.26
N LYS A 249 -10.44 21.92 -21.46
CA LYS A 249 -10.69 20.75 -22.31
C LYS A 249 -11.83 19.89 -21.77
N LEU A 250 -11.90 19.64 -20.46
CA LEU A 250 -12.95 18.84 -19.84
C LEU A 250 -14.32 19.55 -19.83
N GLU A 251 -14.35 20.88 -19.71
CA GLU A 251 -15.58 21.67 -19.90
C GLU A 251 -16.16 21.42 -21.30
N ALA A 252 -15.31 21.48 -22.33
CA ALA A 252 -15.71 21.28 -23.73
C ALA A 252 -15.94 19.81 -24.11
N ALA A 253 -15.43 18.85 -23.32
CA ALA A 253 -15.50 17.43 -23.64
C ALA A 253 -16.91 16.84 -23.46
N ALA A 254 -17.26 15.90 -24.34
CA ALA A 254 -18.49 15.13 -24.20
C ALA A 254 -18.38 14.11 -23.07
N GLY A 255 -19.48 13.87 -22.35
CA GLY A 255 -19.55 12.86 -21.30
C GLY A 255 -20.33 13.32 -20.07
N ALA A 256 -21.05 12.39 -19.45
CA ALA A 256 -21.88 12.68 -18.28
C ALA A 256 -21.11 12.64 -16.94
N SER A 257 -19.92 12.05 -16.91
CA SER A 257 -19.09 11.93 -15.71
C SER A 257 -17.66 12.44 -15.95
N PRO A 258 -16.89 12.78 -14.89
CA PRO A 258 -15.49 13.19 -15.02
C PRO A 258 -14.64 12.18 -15.79
N SER A 259 -14.79 10.87 -15.53
CA SER A 259 -14.06 9.83 -16.27
C SER A 259 -14.43 9.78 -17.76
N ALA A 260 -15.72 9.98 -18.10
CA ALA A 260 -16.15 9.99 -19.50
C ALA A 260 -15.60 11.22 -20.24
N LYS A 261 -15.67 12.39 -19.60
CA LYS A 261 -15.06 13.63 -20.12
C LYS A 261 -13.56 13.47 -20.31
N MET A 262 -12.87 12.85 -19.33
CA MET A 262 -11.44 12.56 -19.44
C MET A 262 -11.12 11.67 -20.63
N LEU A 263 -11.82 10.54 -20.80
CA LEU A 263 -11.60 9.63 -21.92
C LEU A 263 -11.90 10.28 -23.29
N SER A 264 -12.78 11.28 -23.32
CA SER A 264 -13.05 12.07 -24.53
C SER A 264 -11.98 13.15 -24.78
N ALA A 265 -11.45 13.77 -23.74
CA ALA A 265 -10.48 14.87 -23.83
C ALA A 265 -9.04 14.35 -24.07
N MET A 266 -8.69 13.25 -23.40
CA MET A 266 -7.39 12.62 -23.41
C MET A 266 -7.51 11.22 -24.03
N THR A 267 -7.71 11.21 -25.35
CA THR A 267 -7.70 9.96 -26.12
C THR A 267 -6.32 9.32 -26.09
N PRO A 268 -6.18 8.00 -26.38
CA PRO A 268 -4.87 7.35 -26.44
C PRO A 268 -3.83 8.12 -27.25
N ALA A 269 -4.21 8.60 -28.44
CA ALA A 269 -3.31 9.37 -29.30
C ALA A 269 -2.87 10.70 -28.66
N VAL A 270 -3.78 11.43 -28.01
CA VAL A 270 -3.44 12.68 -27.31
C VAL A 270 -2.47 12.43 -26.16
N PHE A 271 -2.64 11.31 -25.45
CA PHE A 271 -1.75 10.94 -24.35
C PHE A 271 -0.37 10.51 -24.87
N ASP A 272 -0.30 9.72 -25.95
CA ASP A 272 0.95 9.33 -26.61
C ASP A 272 1.70 10.55 -27.17
N ASP A 273 0.98 11.50 -27.77
CA ASP A 273 1.56 12.76 -28.24
C ASP A 273 2.15 13.57 -27.07
N ALA A 274 1.48 13.60 -25.91
CA ALA A 274 2.00 14.25 -24.71
C ALA A 274 3.26 13.54 -24.17
N ILE A 275 3.27 12.21 -24.14
CA ILE A 275 4.44 11.40 -23.77
C ILE A 275 5.63 11.73 -24.69
N ALA A 276 5.38 11.76 -26.00
CA ALA A 276 6.38 12.08 -27.01
C ALA A 276 6.90 13.51 -26.88
N ALA A 277 6.02 14.48 -26.65
CA ALA A 277 6.39 15.88 -26.44
C ALA A 277 7.26 16.10 -25.19
N ARG A 278 7.11 15.27 -24.16
CA ARG A 278 7.98 15.25 -22.97
C ARG A 278 9.28 14.46 -23.16
N GLY A 279 9.42 13.73 -24.27
CA GLY A 279 10.58 12.89 -24.54
C GLY A 279 10.62 11.61 -23.69
N LEU A 280 9.45 11.08 -23.34
CA LEU A 280 9.29 9.89 -22.49
C LEU A 280 8.98 8.60 -23.30
N THR A 281 9.00 8.68 -24.64
CA THR A 281 8.69 7.54 -25.51
C THR A 281 9.70 6.40 -25.35
N GLY A 282 9.19 5.17 -25.14
CA GLY A 282 10.00 3.95 -24.98
C GLY A 282 10.65 3.81 -23.60
N ASP A 283 10.32 4.73 -22.71
CA ASP A 283 11.06 5.02 -21.49
C ASP A 283 10.16 4.66 -20.28
N LEU A 284 8.84 4.66 -20.47
CA LEU A 284 7.82 4.20 -19.52
C LEU A 284 7.65 2.69 -19.59
N LYS A 285 7.45 2.05 -18.44
CA LYS A 285 7.27 0.60 -18.30
C LYS A 285 5.80 0.17 -18.25
N PHE A 286 4.90 1.07 -17.86
CA PHE A 286 3.47 0.78 -17.70
C PHE A 286 2.60 1.66 -18.60
N LEU A 287 2.84 2.98 -18.64
CA LEU A 287 1.98 3.91 -19.34
C LEU A 287 2.31 4.09 -20.83
N ASP A 288 1.30 3.85 -21.65
CA ASP A 288 1.11 4.39 -22.98
C ASP A 288 -0.32 4.96 -23.08
N GLY A 289 -0.74 5.46 -24.24
CA GLY A 289 -2.07 6.00 -24.43
C GLY A 289 -3.21 5.01 -24.22
N ILE A 290 -3.00 3.72 -24.50
CA ILE A 290 -4.01 2.67 -24.31
C ILE A 290 -4.12 2.34 -22.82
N SER A 291 -3.00 2.15 -22.12
CA SER A 291 -2.94 1.98 -20.67
C SER A 291 -3.55 3.17 -19.95
N ALA A 292 -3.30 4.40 -20.42
CA ALA A 292 -3.93 5.61 -19.89
C ALA A 292 -5.47 5.55 -20.01
N ALA A 293 -6.00 5.17 -21.17
CA ALA A 293 -7.44 4.95 -21.32
C ALA A 293 -7.94 3.83 -20.39
N GLY A 294 -7.13 2.80 -20.14
CA GLY A 294 -7.39 1.73 -19.18
C GLY A 294 -7.55 2.25 -17.74
N ILE A 295 -6.60 3.05 -17.24
CA ILE A 295 -6.66 3.54 -15.86
C ILE A 295 -7.83 4.50 -15.62
N PHE A 296 -8.19 5.32 -16.61
CA PHE A 296 -9.37 6.20 -16.56
C PHE A 296 -10.69 5.45 -16.75
N GLY A 297 -10.64 4.21 -17.22
CA GLY A 297 -11.78 3.31 -17.42
C GLY A 297 -12.33 2.68 -16.13
N VAL A 298 -12.48 3.46 -15.05
CA VAL A 298 -12.90 2.99 -13.72
C VAL A 298 -14.18 2.14 -13.80
N PRO A 299 -14.26 0.92 -13.22
CA PRO A 299 -15.44 0.05 -13.34
C PRO A 299 -16.75 0.69 -12.87
N ARG A 300 -17.87 0.33 -13.51
CA ARG A 300 -19.20 0.91 -13.21
C ARG A 300 -19.56 0.85 -11.71
N PRO A 301 -19.45 -0.29 -10.99
CA PRO A 301 -19.81 -0.33 -9.57
C PRO A 301 -18.99 0.64 -8.72
N VAL A 302 -17.70 0.84 -9.05
CA VAL A 302 -16.82 1.78 -8.35
C VAL A 302 -17.24 3.22 -8.63
N ARG A 303 -17.60 3.55 -9.88
CA ARG A 303 -18.15 4.88 -10.20
C ARG A 303 -19.46 5.15 -9.47
N ASP A 304 -20.35 4.16 -9.40
CA ASP A 304 -21.62 4.29 -8.67
C ASP A 304 -21.36 4.52 -7.16
N THR A 305 -20.32 3.87 -6.58
CA THR A 305 -19.88 4.13 -5.20
C THR A 305 -19.38 5.56 -5.00
N ILE A 306 -18.57 6.09 -5.92
CA ILE A 306 -18.06 7.46 -5.87
C ILE A 306 -19.21 8.47 -5.95
N GLU A 307 -20.14 8.31 -6.88
CA GLU A 307 -21.27 9.24 -7.04
C GLU A 307 -22.28 9.18 -5.88
N ALA A 308 -22.37 8.04 -5.18
CA ALA A 308 -23.23 7.89 -4.01
C ALA A 308 -22.57 8.39 -2.71
N GLU A 309 -21.30 8.78 -2.72
CA GLU A 309 -20.59 9.21 -1.53
C GLU A 309 -20.95 10.64 -1.13
N THR A 310 -21.18 10.84 0.17
CA THR A 310 -21.57 12.15 0.74
C THR A 310 -20.65 12.59 1.86
N ARG A 311 -19.80 11.68 2.37
CA ARG A 311 -18.83 12.01 3.42
C ARG A 311 -17.80 13.01 2.89
N VAL A 312 -17.53 14.00 3.72
CA VAL A 312 -16.48 14.99 3.52
C VAL A 312 -15.56 14.93 4.73
N MET A 313 -14.28 14.76 4.48
CA MET A 313 -13.24 14.69 5.51
C MET A 313 -12.95 16.11 5.98
N THR A 314 -13.09 16.38 7.27
CA THR A 314 -12.79 17.69 7.86
C THR A 314 -11.93 17.53 9.10
N VAL A 315 -11.32 18.60 9.58
CA VAL A 315 -10.56 18.54 10.84
C VAL A 315 -11.48 18.20 12.03
N ALA A 316 -12.72 18.68 12.01
CA ALA A 316 -13.72 18.40 13.04
C ALA A 316 -14.34 17.00 12.94
N ASN A 317 -14.36 16.42 11.74
CA ASN A 317 -14.85 15.07 11.46
C ASN A 317 -13.78 14.32 10.64
N PRO A 318 -12.68 13.91 11.28
CA PRO A 318 -11.63 13.18 10.60
C PRO A 318 -12.19 11.87 10.03
N PRO A 319 -11.67 11.40 8.89
CA PRO A 319 -12.16 10.21 8.21
C PRO A 319 -12.23 8.99 9.12
N SER A 320 -13.34 8.26 9.03
CA SER A 320 -13.38 6.84 9.36
C SER A 320 -13.35 6.04 8.05
N SER A 321 -12.27 5.32 7.83
CA SER A 321 -12.12 4.37 6.71
C SER A 321 -13.08 3.18 6.81
N HIS A 322 -13.76 3.01 7.94
CA HIS A 322 -14.62 1.87 8.21
C HIS A 322 -16.11 2.18 8.09
N ARG A 323 -16.65 2.06 6.87
CA ARG A 323 -18.11 1.94 6.67
C ARG A 323 -18.67 0.64 7.27
N ARG A 324 -17.84 -0.40 7.40
CA ARG A 324 -18.27 -1.80 7.62
C ARG A 324 -18.32 -2.28 9.07
N VAL A 325 -17.50 -1.73 9.97
CA VAL A 325 -17.43 -2.20 11.37
C VAL A 325 -18.76 -1.94 12.11
N GLN A 326 -19.44 -0.83 11.81
CA GLN A 326 -20.71 -0.50 12.46
C GLN A 326 -21.91 -1.30 11.94
N THR A 327 -21.95 -1.64 10.63
CA THR A 327 -23.11 -2.31 10.02
C THR A 327 -23.11 -3.83 10.18
N ARG A 328 -21.95 -4.49 10.26
CA ARG A 328 -21.87 -5.96 10.42
C ARG A 328 -22.03 -6.43 11.85
N ALA A 329 -21.48 -5.71 12.83
CA ALA A 329 -21.70 -6.02 14.24
C ALA A 329 -23.20 -6.01 14.58
N SER A 330 -23.96 -5.04 14.05
CA SER A 330 -25.42 -4.99 14.22
C SER A 330 -26.12 -6.12 13.48
N THR A 331 -25.86 -6.33 12.18
CA THR A 331 -26.56 -7.37 11.41
C THR A 331 -26.25 -8.80 11.87
N LEU A 332 -25.03 -9.11 12.32
CA LEU A 332 -24.71 -10.43 12.85
C LEU A 332 -25.34 -10.63 14.24
N LEU A 333 -25.30 -9.62 15.13
CA LEU A 333 -26.02 -9.70 16.41
C LEU A 333 -27.53 -9.81 16.20
N ASP A 334 -28.09 -9.09 15.23
CA ASP A 334 -29.51 -9.11 14.90
C ASP A 334 -29.91 -10.46 14.28
N ALA A 335 -29.06 -11.03 13.42
CA ALA A 335 -29.25 -12.38 12.89
C ALA A 335 -29.14 -13.45 13.99
N MET A 336 -28.19 -13.30 14.92
CA MET A 336 -28.04 -14.19 16.09
C MET A 336 -29.22 -14.07 17.06
N ARG A 337 -29.72 -12.85 17.29
CA ARG A 337 -30.93 -12.59 18.11
C ARG A 337 -32.19 -13.15 17.43
N ALA A 338 -32.32 -12.97 16.13
CA ALA A 338 -33.41 -13.54 15.34
C ALA A 338 -33.38 -15.08 15.40
N PHE A 339 -32.20 -15.69 15.26
CA PHE A 339 -32.03 -17.14 15.36
C PHE A 339 -32.36 -17.68 16.76
N GLN A 340 -31.97 -16.96 17.83
CA GLN A 340 -32.34 -17.30 19.21
C GLN A 340 -33.83 -17.13 19.50
N SER A 341 -34.49 -16.14 18.87
CA SER A 341 -35.93 -15.89 19.01
C SER A 341 -36.81 -16.84 18.19
N ALA A 342 -36.25 -17.46 17.14
CA ALA A 342 -36.94 -18.42 16.27
C ALA A 342 -36.78 -19.88 16.72
N ALA A 343 -35.99 -20.15 17.77
CA ALA A 343 -35.88 -21.49 18.35
C ALA A 343 -37.20 -21.83 19.09
N PRO A 344 -37.93 -22.90 18.71
CA PRO A 344 -39.14 -23.28 19.41
C PRO A 344 -38.80 -23.64 20.86
N ALA A 345 -39.62 -23.17 21.81
CA ALA A 345 -39.51 -23.55 23.20
C ALA A 345 -39.54 -25.07 23.31
N ALA A 346 -38.42 -25.68 23.69
CA ALA A 346 -38.34 -27.11 23.92
C ALA A 346 -39.27 -27.46 25.10
N SER A 347 -40.47 -27.94 24.78
CA SER A 347 -41.36 -28.57 25.75
C SER A 347 -40.71 -29.85 26.26
N SER A 348 -40.65 -29.99 27.57
CA SER A 348 -40.14 -31.15 28.29
C SER A 348 -40.75 -32.47 27.77
N MET A 349 -39.92 -33.35 27.21
CA MET A 349 -40.21 -34.77 27.12
C MET A 349 -39.07 -35.55 27.79
N ALA A 350 -39.48 -36.43 28.71
CA ALA A 350 -38.63 -37.33 29.48
C ALA A 350 -37.88 -38.34 28.58
N PRO A 351 -36.77 -38.92 29.05
CA PRO A 351 -35.83 -39.63 28.19
C PRO A 351 -36.32 -41.05 27.91
N ASN A 352 -36.43 -41.41 26.63
CA ASN A 352 -36.38 -42.80 26.22
C ASN A 352 -35.10 -43.02 25.41
N GLY A 353 -34.35 -44.04 25.83
CA GLY A 353 -33.00 -44.33 25.38
C GLY A 353 -32.90 -44.60 23.88
N GLY A 354 -31.88 -44.02 23.26
CA GLY A 354 -31.49 -44.29 21.89
C GLY A 354 -30.23 -43.49 21.54
N ASN A 355 -29.14 -44.19 21.24
CA ASN A 355 -27.83 -43.64 20.88
C ASN A 355 -27.89 -42.68 19.68
N TYR A 356 -27.44 -41.44 19.87
CA TYR A 356 -26.94 -40.56 18.79
C TYR A 356 -25.75 -39.72 19.30
N PRO A 357 -24.75 -39.41 18.45
CA PRO A 357 -23.47 -38.83 18.89
C PRO A 357 -23.61 -37.37 19.33
N CYS A 358 -22.89 -37.03 20.40
CA CYS A 358 -22.88 -35.71 21.04
C CYS A 358 -22.34 -34.62 20.10
N LEU A 359 -23.17 -33.60 19.85
CA LEU A 359 -22.74 -32.31 19.32
C LEU A 359 -22.35 -31.41 20.50
N CYS A 360 -21.06 -31.23 20.75
CA CYS A 360 -20.57 -30.31 21.79
C CYS A 360 -20.82 -28.85 21.38
N VAL A 361 -21.79 -28.21 22.03
CA VAL A 361 -21.99 -26.76 21.97
C VAL A 361 -21.07 -26.12 23.01
N PHE A 362 -20.04 -25.40 22.56
CA PHE A 362 -19.23 -24.54 23.43
C PHE A 362 -20.05 -23.31 23.84
N ARG A 363 -20.41 -23.21 25.12
CA ARG A 363 -20.85 -21.96 25.74
C ARG A 363 -19.60 -21.15 26.11
N GLY A 364 -19.55 -19.90 25.64
CA GLY A 364 -18.53 -18.93 26.02
C GLY A 364 -18.55 -18.63 27.52
N VAL A 365 -17.37 -18.52 28.11
CA VAL A 365 -17.16 -18.01 29.46
C VAL A 365 -16.47 -16.66 29.32
N GLU A 366 -17.15 -15.63 29.83
CA GLU A 366 -16.64 -14.27 29.99
C GLU A 366 -15.42 -14.28 30.92
N ALA A 367 -14.33 -13.65 30.49
CA ALA A 367 -13.14 -13.44 31.31
C ALA A 367 -13.24 -12.11 32.05
N GLU A 368 -13.73 -12.13 33.29
CA GLU A 368 -13.58 -11.01 34.21
C GLU A 368 -12.16 -10.95 34.80
N ARG A 369 -11.57 -9.76 34.71
CA ARG A 369 -10.29 -9.38 35.33
C ARG A 369 -10.37 -9.50 36.84
N SER A 370 -9.44 -10.23 37.47
CA SER A 370 -9.08 -9.97 38.86
C SER A 370 -7.56 -9.83 39.02
N VAL A 371 -7.17 -8.66 39.51
CA VAL A 371 -5.81 -8.26 39.85
C VAL A 371 -5.44 -8.89 41.19
N ARG A 372 -4.37 -9.67 41.26
CA ARG A 372 -3.69 -9.99 42.53
C ARG A 372 -2.19 -9.71 42.41
N ARG A 373 -1.73 -8.79 43.25
CA ARG A 373 -0.32 -8.45 43.51
C ARG A 373 0.41 -9.62 44.17
N PRO A 374 1.74 -9.74 43.98
CA PRO A 374 2.62 -10.26 45.01
C PRO A 374 3.55 -9.17 45.55
N ALA A 375 3.79 -9.23 46.87
CA ALA A 375 4.69 -8.39 47.62
C ALA A 375 6.17 -8.73 47.35
N ARG A 376 7.05 -7.72 47.45
CA ARG A 376 8.52 -7.81 47.59
C ARG A 376 8.90 -7.54 49.07
N PRO A 377 10.19 -7.58 49.47
CA PRO A 377 11.22 -8.62 49.29
C PRO A 377 11.95 -8.92 50.63
N LEU A 378 12.75 -10.00 50.72
CA LEU A 378 13.86 -10.10 51.68
C LEU A 378 15.04 -10.85 51.04
N ASP A 379 16.19 -10.17 51.03
CA ASP A 379 17.58 -10.67 50.91
C ASP A 379 18.26 -10.36 52.28
N PRO A 380 19.42 -10.90 52.71
CA PRO A 380 20.59 -11.30 51.88
C PRO A 380 21.39 -12.53 52.37
N GLY A 381 22.39 -12.98 51.59
CA GLY A 381 23.60 -13.61 52.16
C GLY A 381 24.28 -14.73 51.35
N SER A 382 25.39 -14.37 50.69
CA SER A 382 26.63 -15.14 50.46
C SER A 382 26.62 -16.68 50.37
N ALA A 383 27.11 -17.23 49.25
CA ALA A 383 28.33 -18.07 49.23
C ALA A 383 28.61 -18.68 47.84
N SER A 384 29.89 -18.73 47.54
CA SER A 384 30.62 -19.46 46.51
C SER A 384 30.16 -20.87 46.15
N GLY A 385 30.40 -21.26 44.90
CA GLY A 385 31.11 -22.53 44.63
C GLY A 385 30.38 -23.61 43.84
N SER A 386 31.06 -24.05 42.78
CA SER A 386 31.09 -25.39 42.18
C SER A 386 29.92 -25.92 41.36
N ALA A 387 30.32 -26.39 40.17
CA ALA A 387 29.56 -27.17 39.20
C ALA A 387 29.08 -28.52 39.75
N MET A 388 27.93 -28.99 39.26
CA MET A 388 27.71 -30.42 39.05
C MET A 388 26.61 -30.71 38.03
N ARG A 389 26.89 -31.72 37.21
CA ARG A 389 26.01 -32.38 36.24
C ARG A 389 24.96 -33.24 36.96
N CYS A 390 23.77 -33.35 36.37
CA CYS A 390 22.87 -34.51 36.40
C CYS A 390 22.04 -34.43 35.10
N ALA A 391 22.13 -35.33 34.10
CA ALA A 391 21.83 -36.76 34.05
C ALA A 391 20.37 -37.09 34.40
N GLY A 392 19.53 -37.28 33.37
CA GLY A 392 18.18 -37.83 33.46
C GLY A 392 17.71 -38.32 32.08
N ARG A 393 17.67 -39.64 31.88
CA ARG A 393 17.20 -40.36 30.69
C ARG A 393 15.68 -40.51 30.68
N CYS A 394 15.06 -40.48 29.50
CA CYS A 394 13.85 -41.24 29.19
C CYS A 394 14.08 -42.15 27.98
N ARG A 395 13.66 -43.41 28.10
CA ARG A 395 13.87 -44.54 27.18
C ARG A 395 12.85 -44.54 26.04
N VAL A 396 13.27 -44.98 24.86
CA VAL A 396 12.43 -45.71 23.89
C VAL A 396 13.23 -46.91 23.40
N SER A 397 12.63 -48.10 23.46
CA SER A 397 13.21 -49.41 23.09
C SER A 397 13.03 -49.73 21.59
N PRO A 398 13.78 -50.70 21.03
CA PRO A 398 13.92 -50.91 19.60
C PRO A 398 13.07 -52.08 19.05
N SER A 399 12.74 -52.02 17.77
CA SER A 399 12.46 -53.20 16.95
C SER A 399 13.14 -53.04 15.60
N GLY A 400 14.23 -53.78 15.39
CA GLY A 400 14.93 -53.86 14.12
C GLY A 400 14.34 -54.90 13.18
N ARG A 401 14.71 -54.78 11.90
CA ARG A 401 15.21 -55.91 11.11
C ARG A 401 16.09 -55.38 9.97
N ASP A 402 17.29 -55.96 9.92
CA ASP A 402 18.39 -55.79 8.97
C ASP A 402 18.03 -56.16 7.52
N CYS A 403 18.78 -55.61 6.55
CA CYS A 403 19.79 -56.37 5.79
C CYS A 403 20.44 -55.54 4.68
N GLY A 404 21.78 -55.61 4.59
CA GLY A 404 22.51 -55.52 3.31
C GLY A 404 23.67 -54.53 3.22
N ARG A 405 24.86 -54.99 3.59
CA ARG A 405 26.17 -54.36 3.28
C ARG A 405 26.50 -54.43 1.78
N SER A 406 27.24 -53.43 1.29
CA SER A 406 28.62 -53.60 0.77
C SER A 406 29.22 -52.24 0.34
N ASP A 407 30.22 -51.72 1.08
CA ASP A 407 31.66 -51.71 0.71
C ASP A 407 31.99 -51.49 -0.80
N LEU A 408 32.88 -50.61 -1.29
CA LEU A 408 34.19 -50.07 -0.83
C LEU A 408 34.73 -49.00 -1.84
N PHE A 409 35.61 -48.11 -1.33
CA PHE A 409 36.77 -47.41 -1.95
C PHE A 409 36.56 -46.24 -2.97
N GLU A 410 36.98 -45.00 -2.64
CA GLU A 410 38.32 -44.36 -2.85
C GLU A 410 38.68 -44.20 -4.34
N ARG A 411 39.24 -43.12 -4.91
CA ARG A 411 39.92 -41.90 -4.44
C ARG A 411 40.17 -40.95 -5.65
N SER A 412 40.39 -39.67 -5.35
CA SER A 412 41.32 -38.69 -5.98
C SER A 412 41.23 -38.28 -7.46
N GLY A 413 40.93 -36.98 -7.67
CA GLY A 413 41.93 -36.02 -8.18
C GLY A 413 41.84 -35.53 -9.64
N PRO A 414 42.32 -34.31 -9.97
CA PRO A 414 41.78 -33.44 -11.04
C PRO A 414 42.77 -33.15 -12.20
N ALA A 415 42.24 -32.69 -13.35
CA ALA A 415 42.97 -32.03 -14.45
C ALA A 415 41.93 -31.49 -15.47
N SER A 416 41.75 -30.18 -15.67
CA SER A 416 42.50 -29.23 -16.54
C SER A 416 42.29 -29.41 -18.05
N GLY A 417 41.95 -28.32 -18.73
CA GLY A 417 41.86 -28.16 -20.20
C GLY A 417 40.40 -28.06 -20.67
N GLY A 418 39.92 -27.05 -21.40
CA GLY A 418 40.59 -26.08 -22.26
C GLY A 418 39.91 -26.10 -23.63
N VAL A 419 39.20 -25.01 -23.96
CA VAL A 419 39.00 -24.42 -25.29
C VAL A 419 37.84 -24.91 -26.21
N ALA A 420 37.12 -23.87 -26.69
CA ALA A 420 36.49 -23.65 -28.00
C ALA A 420 34.96 -23.79 -28.21
N ASN A 421 34.39 -22.60 -28.46
CA ASN A 421 33.21 -22.27 -29.25
C ASN A 421 33.01 -23.11 -30.53
N CYS A 422 31.74 -23.35 -30.88
CA CYS A 422 31.10 -22.95 -32.14
C CYS A 422 29.61 -23.36 -32.13
N GLY A 423 28.69 -22.39 -32.27
CA GLY A 423 27.30 -22.66 -32.69
C GLY A 423 27.19 -22.71 -34.22
N PRO A 424 25.99 -22.54 -34.81
CA PRO A 424 24.75 -23.27 -34.59
C PRO A 424 24.33 -24.02 -35.87
N HIS A 425 23.48 -25.05 -35.77
CA HIS A 425 22.75 -25.57 -36.92
C HIS A 425 21.23 -25.49 -36.70
N ARG A 426 20.60 -24.67 -37.54
CA ARG A 426 19.19 -24.78 -37.90
C ARG A 426 18.94 -26.14 -38.56
N LYS A 427 17.87 -26.82 -38.15
CA LYS A 427 16.72 -27.15 -39.01
C LYS A 427 15.52 -27.47 -38.14
#